data_AF-A0A7J7MKU5-F1
#
_entry.id   AF-A0A7J7MKU5-F1
#
_cell.length_a   1.000
_cell.length_b   1.000
_cell.length_c   1.000
_cell.angle_alpha   90.00
_cell.angle_beta   90.00
_cell.angle_gamma   90.00
#
_symmetry.space_group_name_H-M   'P 1'
#
loop_
_entity.id
_entity.type
_entity.pdbx_description
1 polymer ?
#
loop_
_entity_poly.entity_id
_entity_poly.type
_entity_poly.pdbx_seq_one_letter_code
_entity_poly.pdbx_strand_id
1 'polypeptide(L)'
;MQKIHGEIRRVDAGIMAAVRQQSNSGTKANEDLAAATCAVKELMYKIREIKNKAEQSETMVQEICRDIKKLDFAKKHITTTITALHRLTMLVSAVEQLQVMASKRQYKEAAAQLEAVNQLCGHFEAYRDVPKIIELREKFKNIKQILKSHVFSDFLSLGTGKETEETNLLQQLSDACLVVDALEPSVREELVKNFCNRELTSYQQIFEGAGLYDDGFIDNSWTKHLAKLDKTERRYAWIKRRMRTNEEIWKIFPPSWNVAYLLCIQFCKLTRTQLVEILDNLKEKPDVGTLLMALQRTLEFEEELAEKFSGGTRNRDSRNDLEDIDKGENNGPTVSDIRKKYENKLAAHHGNSIEEKDGHKDFSGPGAGFNFHGIISSCFEPHLTVYVELEEKNLMENLEKLVQVYSWIKALKK
;
A
#
# COMPACT_ATOMS: atom_id res chain seq x y z
N MET A 1 34.93 61.89 -121.42
CA MET A 1 36.15 61.53 -120.67
C MET A 1 36.22 62.15 -119.27
N GLN A 2 36.00 63.46 -119.06
CA GLN A 2 36.08 64.09 -117.72
C GLN A 2 35.01 63.65 -116.69
N LYS A 3 33.76 63.39 -117.11
CA LYS A 3 32.66 62.97 -116.20
C LYS A 3 32.89 61.58 -115.58
N ILE A 4 33.47 60.66 -116.35
CA ILE A 4 33.81 59.30 -115.92
C ILE A 4 35.01 59.32 -114.94
N HIS A 5 36.01 60.18 -115.18
CA HIS A 5 37.13 60.38 -114.25
C HIS A 5 36.73 61.04 -112.91
N GLY A 6 35.62 61.78 -112.88
CA GLY A 6 35.04 62.33 -111.65
C GLY A 6 34.28 61.28 -110.83
N GLU A 7 33.46 60.46 -111.49
CA GLU A 7 32.76 59.32 -110.84
C GLU A 7 33.74 58.27 -110.32
N ILE A 8 34.78 57.91 -111.08
CA ILE A 8 35.84 56.98 -110.62
C ILE A 8 36.55 57.53 -109.38
N ARG A 9 36.92 58.82 -109.37
CA ARG A 9 37.53 59.45 -108.19
C ARG A 9 36.61 59.49 -106.98
N ARG A 10 35.31 59.66 -107.19
CA ARG A 10 34.30 59.66 -106.11
C ARG A 10 34.10 58.25 -105.55
N VAL A 11 34.02 57.24 -106.40
CA VAL A 11 33.89 55.83 -106.00
C VAL A 11 35.16 55.36 -105.29
N ASP A 12 36.36 55.69 -105.79
CA ASP A 12 37.62 55.38 -105.11
C ASP A 12 37.73 56.09 -103.75
N ALA A 13 37.30 57.35 -103.65
CA ALA A 13 37.25 58.04 -102.36
C ALA A 13 36.25 57.39 -101.39
N GLY A 14 35.10 56.92 -101.89
CA GLY A 14 34.10 56.18 -101.12
C GLY A 14 34.58 54.80 -100.67
N ILE A 15 35.24 54.05 -101.54
CA ILE A 15 35.85 52.74 -101.23
C ILE A 15 36.99 52.94 -100.24
N MET A 16 37.88 53.92 -100.43
CA MET A 16 38.94 54.22 -99.46
C MET A 16 38.38 54.63 -98.09
N ALA A 17 37.31 55.43 -98.06
CA ALA A 17 36.64 55.79 -96.82
C ALA A 17 36.00 54.57 -96.13
N ALA A 18 35.28 53.73 -96.89
CA ALA A 18 34.65 52.51 -96.38
C ALA A 18 35.68 51.49 -95.89
N VAL A 19 36.79 51.29 -96.62
CA VAL A 19 37.89 50.39 -96.24
C VAL A 19 38.61 50.92 -95.00
N ARG A 20 38.86 52.22 -94.89
CA ARG A 20 39.43 52.82 -93.67
C ARG A 20 38.48 52.71 -92.48
N GLN A 21 37.18 52.92 -92.71
CA GLN A 21 36.17 52.77 -91.66
C GLN A 21 36.02 51.32 -91.24
N GLN A 22 36.03 50.36 -92.16
CA GLN A 22 35.98 48.93 -91.86
C GLN A 22 37.27 48.43 -91.19
N SER A 23 38.43 48.95 -91.58
CA SER A 23 39.70 48.67 -90.90
C SER A 23 39.69 49.23 -89.48
N ASN A 24 39.27 50.47 -89.28
CA ASN A 24 39.18 51.10 -87.96
C ASN A 24 38.10 50.45 -87.08
N SER A 25 36.96 50.07 -87.65
CA SER A 25 35.90 49.34 -86.93
C SER A 25 36.31 47.91 -86.62
N GLY A 26 37.07 47.25 -87.49
CA GLY A 26 37.62 45.92 -87.27
C GLY A 26 38.70 45.89 -86.18
N THR A 27 39.62 46.86 -86.18
CA THR A 27 40.61 47.01 -85.10
C THR A 27 39.92 47.32 -83.77
N LYS A 28 38.92 48.21 -83.78
CA LYS A 28 38.17 48.56 -82.57
C LYS A 28 37.34 47.40 -82.02
N ALA A 29 36.66 46.63 -82.88
CA ALA A 29 35.95 45.41 -82.46
C ALA A 29 36.89 44.35 -81.89
N ASN A 30 38.11 44.23 -82.45
CA ASN A 30 39.12 43.30 -81.93
C ASN A 30 39.71 43.76 -80.59
N GLU A 31 39.90 45.08 -80.41
CA GLU A 31 40.28 45.69 -79.13
C GLU A 31 39.20 45.49 -78.05
N ASP A 32 37.92 45.73 -78.39
CA ASP A 32 36.78 45.52 -77.49
C ASP A 32 36.64 44.03 -77.13
N LEU A 33 36.83 43.11 -78.09
CA LEU A 33 36.84 41.67 -77.85
C LEU A 33 38.00 41.26 -76.94
N ALA A 34 39.20 41.81 -77.16
CA ALA A 34 40.35 41.55 -76.31
C ALA A 34 40.14 42.09 -74.89
N ALA A 35 39.56 43.28 -74.74
CA ALA A 35 39.20 43.88 -73.47
C ALA A 35 38.14 43.04 -72.73
N ALA A 36 37.08 42.61 -73.41
CA ALA A 36 36.05 41.74 -72.86
C ALA A 36 36.63 40.38 -72.42
N THR A 37 37.51 39.79 -73.23
CA THR A 37 38.19 38.52 -72.89
C THR A 37 39.10 38.69 -71.67
N CYS A 38 39.77 39.84 -71.54
CA CYS A 38 40.59 40.16 -70.38
C CYS A 38 39.73 40.31 -69.12
N ALA A 39 38.61 41.04 -69.20
CA ALA A 39 37.66 41.20 -68.10
C ALA A 39 37.02 39.87 -67.66
N VAL A 40 36.70 38.98 -68.61
CA VAL A 40 36.18 37.63 -68.29
C VAL A 40 37.24 36.78 -67.57
N LYS A 41 38.52 36.86 -67.99
CA LYS A 41 39.62 36.17 -67.30
C LYS A 41 39.80 36.70 -65.88
N GLU A 42 39.71 38.02 -65.68
CA GLU A 42 39.78 38.64 -64.35
C GLU A 42 38.59 38.23 -63.48
N LEU A 43 37.37 38.18 -64.04
CA LEU A 43 36.18 37.71 -63.33
C LEU A 43 36.31 36.25 -62.92
N MET A 44 36.77 35.37 -63.81
CA MET A 44 37.02 33.96 -63.49
C MET A 44 38.07 33.80 -62.38
N TYR A 45 39.10 34.64 -62.38
CA TYR A 45 40.08 34.68 -61.30
C TYR A 45 39.43 35.09 -59.97
N LYS A 46 38.66 36.20 -59.96
CA LYS A 46 37.95 36.66 -58.76
C LYS A 46 36.93 35.64 -58.23
N ILE A 47 36.19 34.97 -59.11
CA ILE A 47 35.25 33.90 -58.72
C ILE A 47 36.00 32.73 -58.06
N ARG A 48 37.15 32.32 -58.62
CA ARG A 48 37.97 31.26 -58.04
C ARG A 48 38.55 31.66 -56.68
N GLU A 49 38.98 32.91 -56.54
CA GLU A 49 39.48 33.44 -55.27
C GLU A 49 38.37 33.46 -54.20
N ILE A 50 37.17 33.94 -54.55
CA ILE A 50 35.99 33.93 -53.66
C ILE A 50 35.63 32.49 -53.27
N LYS A 51 35.64 31.55 -54.22
CA LYS A 51 35.37 30.13 -53.94
C LYS A 51 36.38 29.56 -52.93
N ASN A 52 37.67 29.79 -53.15
CA ASN A 52 38.71 29.32 -52.22
C ASN A 52 38.57 29.95 -50.83
N LYS A 53 38.27 31.25 -50.76
CA LYS A 53 38.01 31.94 -49.48
C LYS A 53 36.75 31.40 -48.79
N ALA A 54 35.71 31.08 -49.55
CA ALA A 54 34.48 30.49 -49.02
C ALA A 54 34.73 29.09 -48.45
N GLU A 55 35.50 28.24 -49.14
CA GLU A 55 35.87 26.89 -48.68
C GLU A 55 36.76 26.94 -47.41
N GLN A 56 37.71 27.87 -47.37
CA GLN A 56 38.50 28.13 -46.16
C GLN A 56 37.62 28.64 -45.02
N SER A 57 36.68 29.54 -45.29
CA SER A 57 35.73 30.06 -44.30
C SER A 57 34.79 28.97 -43.79
N GLU A 58 34.32 28.07 -44.65
CA GLU A 58 33.50 26.93 -44.26
C GLU A 58 34.27 26.01 -43.32
N THR A 59 35.50 25.65 -43.69
CA THR A 59 36.38 24.81 -42.85
C THR A 59 36.59 25.46 -41.48
N MET A 60 36.93 26.75 -41.45
CA MET A 60 37.11 27.51 -40.21
C MET A 60 35.84 27.48 -39.34
N VAL A 61 34.66 27.70 -39.92
CA VAL A 61 33.39 27.68 -39.19
C VAL A 61 33.07 26.28 -38.66
N GLN A 62 33.33 25.22 -39.43
CA GLN A 62 33.14 23.84 -38.97
C GLN A 62 34.02 23.52 -37.76
N GLU A 63 35.26 24.01 -37.74
CA GLU A 63 36.15 23.86 -36.58
C GLU A 63 35.63 24.60 -35.35
N ILE A 64 35.16 25.85 -35.53
CA ILE A 64 34.54 26.64 -34.45
C ILE A 64 33.32 25.90 -33.90
N CYS A 65 32.43 25.39 -34.74
CA CYS A 65 31.24 24.63 -34.30
C CYS A 65 31.62 23.34 -33.56
N ARG A 66 32.67 22.64 -34.00
CA ARG A 66 33.19 21.45 -33.30
C ARG A 66 33.66 21.80 -31.89
N ASP A 67 34.38 22.90 -31.73
CA ASP A 67 34.92 23.31 -30.44
C ASP A 67 33.84 23.88 -29.50
N ILE A 68 32.84 24.59 -30.04
CA ILE A 68 31.62 24.96 -29.29
C ILE A 68 30.93 23.71 -28.74
N LYS A 69 30.79 22.66 -29.55
CA LYS A 69 30.16 21.40 -29.12
C LYS A 69 30.95 20.71 -28.00
N LYS A 70 32.29 20.70 -28.09
CA LYS A 70 33.15 20.18 -27.01
C LYS A 70 32.98 20.97 -25.73
N LEU A 71 32.91 22.31 -25.83
CA LEU A 71 32.70 23.19 -24.69
C LEU A 71 31.33 22.94 -24.04
N ASP A 72 30.28 22.72 -24.83
CA ASP A 72 28.96 22.36 -24.33
C ASP A 72 28.95 21.02 -23.59
N PHE A 73 29.63 20.01 -24.13
CA PHE A 73 29.81 18.74 -23.40
C PHE A 73 30.56 18.94 -22.09
N ALA A 74 31.66 19.71 -22.10
CA ALA A 74 32.41 20.02 -20.89
C ALA A 74 31.54 20.74 -19.86
N LYS A 75 30.78 21.75 -20.28
CA LYS A 75 29.84 22.48 -19.43
C LYS A 75 28.80 21.54 -18.83
N LYS A 76 28.15 20.70 -19.65
CA LYS A 76 27.15 19.73 -19.19
C LYS A 76 27.72 18.74 -18.18
N HIS A 77 28.90 18.17 -18.46
CA HIS A 77 29.58 17.25 -17.55
C HIS A 77 29.94 17.94 -16.23
N ILE A 78 30.52 19.14 -16.27
CA ILE A 78 30.87 19.90 -15.08
C ILE A 78 29.61 20.22 -14.26
N THR A 79 28.54 20.72 -14.88
CA THR A 79 27.27 20.99 -14.18
C THR A 79 26.71 19.73 -13.53
N THR A 80 26.71 18.60 -14.25
CA THR A 80 26.23 17.32 -13.73
C THR A 80 27.06 16.89 -12.52
N THR A 81 28.39 16.97 -12.60
CA THR A 81 29.31 16.65 -11.51
C THR A 81 29.11 17.55 -10.30
N ILE A 82 28.96 18.86 -10.49
CA ILE A 82 28.69 19.82 -9.41
C ILE A 82 27.37 19.47 -8.71
N THR A 83 26.30 19.21 -9.47
CA THR A 83 25.01 18.83 -8.89
C THR A 83 25.09 17.51 -8.13
N ALA A 84 25.80 16.51 -8.67
CA ALA A 84 25.99 15.22 -8.00
C ALA A 84 26.78 15.37 -6.69
N LEU A 85 27.87 16.15 -6.70
CA LEU A 85 28.67 16.42 -5.50
C LEU A 85 27.86 17.20 -4.46
N HIS A 86 27.09 18.21 -4.86
CA HIS A 86 26.25 18.96 -3.95
C HIS A 86 25.18 18.06 -3.28
N ARG A 87 24.50 17.22 -4.07
CA ARG A 87 23.55 16.22 -3.55
C ARG A 87 24.23 15.22 -2.62
N LEU A 88 25.49 14.87 -2.86
CA LEU A 88 26.25 13.96 -2.02
C LEU A 88 26.56 14.62 -0.67
N THR A 89 26.98 15.89 -0.68
CA THR A 89 27.14 16.68 0.55
C THR A 89 25.82 16.76 1.33
N MET A 90 24.71 17.05 0.65
CA MET A 90 23.38 17.03 1.27
C MET A 90 23.05 15.67 1.89
N LEU A 91 23.33 14.56 1.20
CA LEU A 91 23.09 13.21 1.70
C LEU A 91 23.92 12.90 2.95
N VAL A 92 25.20 13.26 2.94
CA VAL A 92 26.09 13.08 4.11
C VAL A 92 25.54 13.84 5.32
N SER A 93 25.26 15.13 5.16
CA SER A 93 24.70 15.95 6.24
C SER A 93 23.33 15.45 6.71
N ALA A 94 22.49 14.98 5.79
CA ALA A 94 21.16 14.49 6.13
C ALA A 94 21.22 13.19 6.95
N VAL A 95 22.13 12.27 6.60
CA VAL A 95 22.38 11.03 7.35
C VAL A 95 22.93 11.33 8.74
N GLU A 96 23.86 12.27 8.88
CA GLU A 96 24.41 12.70 10.18
C GLU A 96 23.32 13.32 11.07
N GLN A 97 22.49 14.20 10.52
CA GLN A 97 21.36 14.78 11.24
C GLN A 97 20.35 13.71 11.68
N LEU A 98 20.01 12.77 10.79
CA LEU A 98 19.11 11.66 11.11
C LEU A 98 19.67 10.81 12.25
N GLN A 99 20.99 10.56 12.28
CA GLN A 99 21.63 9.84 13.38
C GLN A 99 21.50 10.55 14.72
N VAL A 100 21.62 11.88 14.74
CA VAL A 100 21.41 12.70 15.95
C VAL A 100 19.95 12.68 16.38
N MET A 101 19.00 12.82 15.47
CA MET A 101 17.56 12.75 15.77
C MET A 101 17.16 11.37 16.30
N ALA A 102 17.72 10.30 15.73
CA ALA A 102 17.49 8.93 16.15
C ALA A 102 18.03 8.65 17.57
N SER A 103 19.19 9.21 17.93
CA SER A 103 19.76 9.05 19.28
C SER A 103 18.99 9.84 20.35
N LYS A 104 18.42 10.99 19.98
CA LYS A 104 17.56 11.81 20.85
C LYS A 104 16.09 11.36 20.88
N ARG A 105 15.71 10.32 20.13
CA ARG A 105 14.32 9.83 19.99
C ARG A 105 13.32 10.91 19.54
N GLN A 106 13.76 11.85 18.72
CA GLN A 106 12.89 12.87 18.10
C GLN A 106 12.18 12.27 16.89
N TYR A 107 11.17 11.44 17.13
CA TYR A 107 10.55 10.62 16.08
C TYR A 107 9.92 11.43 14.94
N LYS A 108 9.25 12.55 15.25
CA LYS A 108 8.61 13.40 14.25
C LYS A 108 9.60 13.98 13.24
N GLU A 109 10.70 14.55 13.73
CA GLU A 109 11.76 15.10 12.89
C GLU A 109 12.52 13.98 12.16
N ALA A 110 12.77 12.86 12.84
CA ALA A 110 13.42 11.70 12.26
C ALA A 110 12.60 11.11 11.09
N ALA A 111 11.26 11.08 11.17
CA ALA A 111 10.41 10.59 10.09
C ALA A 111 10.55 11.44 8.81
N ALA A 112 10.44 12.76 8.95
CA ALA A 112 10.60 13.68 7.82
C ALA A 112 12.01 13.58 7.19
N GLN A 113 13.03 13.51 8.05
CA GLN A 113 14.42 13.38 7.60
C GLN A 113 14.70 12.02 6.95
N LEU A 114 14.09 10.94 7.46
CA LEU A 114 14.19 9.60 6.90
C LEU A 114 13.64 9.56 5.47
N GLU A 115 12.50 10.20 5.23
CA GLU A 115 11.91 10.33 3.89
C GLU A 115 12.82 11.13 2.95
N ALA A 116 13.35 12.28 3.42
CA ALA A 116 14.28 13.10 2.64
C ALA A 116 15.55 12.33 2.26
N VAL A 117 16.13 11.57 3.18
CA VAL A 117 17.31 10.73 2.92
C VAL A 117 16.96 9.61 1.94
N ASN A 118 15.76 9.02 2.02
CA ASN A 118 15.30 7.99 1.10
C ASN A 118 15.18 8.53 -0.34
N GLN A 119 14.60 9.72 -0.51
CA GLN A 119 14.53 10.41 -1.80
C GLN A 119 15.93 10.73 -2.34
N LEU A 120 16.85 11.23 -1.49
CA LEU A 120 18.23 11.49 -1.89
C LEU A 120 18.96 10.21 -2.32
N CYS A 121 18.78 9.09 -1.61
CA CYS A 121 19.31 7.79 -2.02
C CYS A 121 18.83 7.37 -3.41
N GLY A 122 17.57 7.68 -3.75
CA GLY A 122 17.00 7.42 -5.08
C GLY A 122 17.74 8.12 -6.22
N HIS A 123 18.28 9.32 -6.00
CA HIS A 123 19.10 10.02 -7.01
C HIS A 123 20.47 9.38 -7.23
N PHE A 124 20.95 8.54 -6.30
CA PHE A 124 22.26 7.90 -6.36
C PHE A 124 22.22 6.44 -6.84
N GLU A 125 21.09 5.98 -7.39
CA GLU A 125 20.96 4.60 -7.86
C GLU A 125 21.88 4.27 -9.06
N ALA A 126 22.20 5.26 -9.88
CA ALA A 126 23.19 5.10 -10.96
C ALA A 126 24.64 5.03 -10.44
N TYR A 127 24.88 5.34 -9.16
CA TYR A 127 26.22 5.40 -8.54
C TYR A 127 26.38 4.36 -7.41
N ARG A 128 25.59 3.27 -7.44
CA ARG A 128 25.57 2.23 -6.39
C ARG A 128 26.94 1.61 -6.10
N ASP A 129 27.82 1.54 -7.10
CA ASP A 129 29.12 0.88 -6.98
C ASP A 129 30.20 1.78 -6.36
N VAL A 130 29.91 3.06 -6.11
CA VAL A 130 30.88 3.99 -5.53
C VAL A 130 31.04 3.69 -4.03
N PRO A 131 32.27 3.40 -3.54
CA PRO A 131 32.50 2.98 -2.16
C PRO A 131 31.90 3.91 -1.10
N LYS A 132 31.96 5.23 -1.33
CA LYS A 132 31.41 6.21 -0.39
C LYS A 132 29.88 6.17 -0.29
N ILE A 133 29.20 5.86 -1.40
CA ILE A 133 27.74 5.75 -1.45
C ILE A 133 27.30 4.44 -0.79
N ILE A 134 28.07 3.35 -0.98
CA ILE A 134 27.87 2.10 -0.25
C ILE A 134 27.99 2.34 1.26
N GLU A 135 29.05 3.01 1.71
CA GLU A 135 29.25 3.36 3.13
C GLU A 135 28.06 4.16 3.70
N LEU A 136 27.57 5.16 2.96
CA LEU A 136 26.41 5.96 3.36
C LEU A 136 25.12 5.16 3.42
N ARG A 137 24.91 4.24 2.46
CA ARG A 137 23.73 3.37 2.44
C ARG A 137 23.73 2.38 3.60
N GLU A 138 24.89 1.82 3.93
CA GLU A 138 25.04 0.94 5.10
C GLU A 138 24.82 1.71 6.42
N LYS A 139 25.38 2.92 6.55
CA LYS A 139 25.08 3.81 7.68
C LYS A 139 23.59 4.10 7.79
N PHE A 140 22.94 4.42 6.68
CA PHE A 140 21.50 4.67 6.64
C PHE A 140 20.68 3.44 7.05
N LYS A 141 21.05 2.25 6.56
CA LYS A 141 20.43 0.98 6.96
C LYS A 141 20.58 0.70 8.46
N ASN A 142 21.76 0.95 9.02
CA ASN A 142 22.00 0.82 10.46
C ASN A 142 21.12 1.80 11.27
N ILE A 143 20.97 3.04 10.82
CA ILE A 143 20.10 4.02 11.47
C ILE A 143 18.62 3.57 11.41
N LYS A 144 18.16 3.04 10.27
CA LYS A 144 16.81 2.43 10.16
C LYS A 144 16.61 1.33 11.20
N GLN A 145 17.60 0.46 11.40
CA GLN A 145 17.52 -0.62 12.37
C GLN A 145 17.54 -0.11 13.83
N ILE A 146 18.32 0.93 14.11
CA ILE A 146 18.33 1.59 15.43
C ILE A 146 16.96 2.22 15.71
N LEU A 147 16.41 2.97 14.76
CA LEU A 147 15.07 3.56 14.87
C LEU A 147 14.01 2.47 15.10
N LYS A 148 14.04 1.38 14.32
CA LYS A 148 13.15 0.23 14.54
C LYS A 148 13.27 -0.31 15.97
N SER A 149 14.48 -0.54 16.46
CA SER A 149 14.72 -1.05 17.83
C SER A 149 14.19 -0.09 18.90
N HIS A 150 14.46 1.21 18.76
CA HIS A 150 13.98 2.24 19.69
C HIS A 150 12.46 2.30 19.74
N VAL A 151 11.81 2.30 18.57
CA VAL A 151 10.34 2.29 18.48
C VAL A 151 9.78 1.04 19.16
N PHE A 152 10.31 -0.15 18.84
CA PHE A 152 9.82 -1.40 19.44
C PHE A 152 10.01 -1.41 20.96
N SER A 153 11.16 -0.95 21.46
CA SER A 153 11.42 -0.82 22.89
C SER A 153 10.42 0.12 23.58
N ASP A 154 10.11 1.26 22.96
CA ASP A 154 9.20 2.24 23.55
C ASP A 154 7.76 1.70 23.56
N PHE A 155 7.33 1.05 22.48
CA PHE A 155 6.04 0.36 22.45
C PHE A 155 5.95 -0.77 23.48
N LEU A 156 7.03 -1.52 23.72
CA LEU A 156 7.09 -2.56 24.76
C LEU A 156 6.98 -1.99 26.18
N SER A 157 7.53 -0.79 26.42
CA SER A 157 7.46 -0.09 27.71
C SER A 157 6.09 0.56 27.99
N LEU A 158 5.20 0.63 26.99
CA LEU A 158 3.85 1.17 27.16
C LEU A 158 3.05 0.34 28.18
N GLY A 159 2.65 0.98 29.29
CA GLY A 159 1.87 0.37 30.38
C GLY A 159 2.64 0.14 31.68
N THR A 160 3.92 0.50 31.76
CA THR A 160 4.73 0.41 33.01
C THR A 160 5.02 1.77 33.66
N GLY A 161 4.45 2.85 33.14
CA GLY A 161 4.70 4.24 33.57
C GLY A 161 3.71 4.78 34.62
N LYS A 162 3.98 5.97 35.15
CA LYS A 162 3.05 6.73 36.00
C LYS A 162 2.17 7.66 35.14
N GLU A 163 0.89 7.82 35.51
CA GLU A 163 -0.17 8.52 34.73
C GLU A 163 0.22 9.89 34.13
N THR A 164 1.06 10.70 34.78
CA THR A 164 1.48 12.01 34.28
C THR A 164 2.55 11.95 33.17
N GLU A 165 3.39 10.92 33.16
CA GLU A 165 4.39 10.69 32.10
C GLU A 165 3.75 10.08 30.85
N GLU A 166 2.57 9.46 31.01
CA GLU A 166 1.88 8.78 29.92
C GLU A 166 1.46 9.73 28.79
N THR A 167 0.99 10.95 29.08
CA THR A 167 0.55 11.88 28.01
C THR A 167 1.66 12.28 27.04
N ASN A 168 2.87 12.58 27.54
CA ASN A 168 4.03 12.89 26.69
C ASN A 168 4.53 11.64 25.96
N LEU A 169 4.48 10.48 26.61
CA LEU A 169 4.82 9.19 25.99
C LEU A 169 3.84 8.82 24.87
N LEU A 170 2.53 9.08 25.05
CA LEU A 170 1.50 8.84 24.02
C LEU A 170 1.75 9.70 22.78
N GLN A 171 2.11 10.99 22.96
CA GLN A 171 2.48 11.86 21.83
C GLN A 171 3.76 11.36 21.15
N GLN A 172 4.77 10.98 21.93
CA GLN A 172 6.02 10.45 21.41
C GLN A 172 5.82 9.14 20.64
N LEU A 173 4.93 8.25 21.11
CA LEU A 173 4.56 7.02 20.41
C LEU A 173 3.73 7.29 19.15
N SER A 174 2.90 8.33 19.16
CA SER A 174 2.19 8.76 17.95
C SER A 174 3.18 9.26 16.89
N ASP A 175 4.17 10.05 17.31
CA ASP A 175 5.26 10.47 16.43
C ASP A 175 6.12 9.28 15.97
N ALA A 176 6.27 8.24 16.81
CA ALA A 176 6.95 7.00 16.44
C ALA A 176 6.22 6.23 15.32
N CYS A 177 4.88 6.29 15.26
CA CYS A 177 4.11 5.73 14.15
C CYS A 177 4.51 6.37 12.81
N LEU A 178 4.81 7.68 12.78
CA LEU A 178 5.28 8.36 11.56
C LEU A 178 6.61 7.80 11.06
N VAL A 179 7.52 7.44 11.98
CA VAL A 179 8.79 6.79 11.62
C VAL A 179 8.54 5.41 11.05
N VAL A 180 7.61 4.64 11.62
CA VAL A 180 7.26 3.31 11.13
C VAL A 180 6.65 3.37 9.72
N ASP A 181 5.81 4.36 9.44
CA ASP A 181 5.26 4.58 8.10
C ASP A 181 6.33 5.04 7.09
N ALA A 182 7.32 5.82 7.54
CA ALA A 182 8.46 6.24 6.71
C ALA A 182 9.53 5.14 6.52
N LEU A 183 9.48 4.07 7.32
CA LEU A 183 10.28 2.86 7.15
C LEU A 183 9.64 1.93 6.09
N GLU A 184 9.75 0.62 6.26
CA GLU A 184 9.21 -0.37 5.34
C GLU A 184 7.85 -0.90 5.85
N PRO A 185 6.89 -1.24 4.96
CA PRO A 185 5.59 -1.78 5.36
C PRO A 185 5.68 -3.03 6.24
N SER A 186 6.73 -3.84 6.07
CA SER A 186 7.03 -5.03 6.88
C SER A 186 7.22 -4.69 8.36
N VAL A 187 7.82 -3.53 8.68
CA VAL A 187 8.05 -3.08 10.05
C VAL A 187 6.74 -2.76 10.74
N ARG A 188 5.79 -2.15 10.00
CA ARG A 188 4.45 -1.88 10.49
C ARG A 188 3.71 -3.17 10.82
N GLU A 189 3.72 -4.14 9.91
CA GLU A 189 3.07 -5.45 10.14
C GLU A 189 3.65 -6.17 11.36
N GLU A 190 4.97 -6.16 11.50
CA GLU A 190 5.67 -6.77 12.65
C GLU A 190 5.32 -6.06 13.96
N LEU A 191 5.31 -4.72 13.98
CA LEU A 191 4.95 -3.94 15.15
C LEU A 191 3.50 -4.21 15.58
N VAL A 192 2.57 -4.17 14.63
CA VAL A 192 1.15 -4.42 14.90
C VAL A 192 0.93 -5.85 15.40
N LYS A 193 1.60 -6.83 14.79
CA LYS A 193 1.55 -8.24 15.24
C LYS A 193 2.08 -8.39 16.67
N ASN A 194 3.24 -7.83 16.98
CA ASN A 194 3.83 -7.90 18.31
C ASN A 194 2.95 -7.22 19.37
N PHE A 195 2.39 -6.06 19.03
CA PHE A 195 1.45 -5.35 19.88
C PHE A 195 0.20 -6.20 20.15
N CYS A 196 -0.43 -6.75 19.10
CA CYS A 196 -1.62 -7.59 19.25
C CYS A 196 -1.33 -8.84 20.10
N ASN A 197 -0.20 -9.51 19.88
CA ASN A 197 0.20 -10.69 20.65
C ASN A 197 0.41 -10.36 22.13
N ARG A 198 1.06 -9.23 22.43
CA ARG A 198 1.25 -8.77 23.81
C ARG A 198 -0.08 -8.50 24.51
N GLU A 199 -0.98 -7.79 23.84
CA GLU A 199 -2.32 -7.51 24.38
C GLU A 199 -3.10 -8.81 24.66
N LEU A 200 -3.01 -9.79 23.75
CA LEU A 200 -3.65 -11.10 23.89
C LEU A 200 -2.94 -12.05 24.86
N THR A 201 -1.71 -11.77 25.30
CA THR A 201 -1.02 -12.60 26.29
C THR A 201 -1.79 -12.66 27.60
N SER A 202 -2.38 -11.52 28.02
CA SER A 202 -3.24 -11.48 29.22
C SER A 202 -4.52 -12.29 29.03
N TYR A 203 -5.09 -12.32 27.82
CA TYR A 203 -6.21 -13.20 27.48
C TYR A 203 -5.81 -14.68 27.53
N GLN A 204 -4.67 -15.04 26.94
CA GLN A 204 -4.11 -16.39 27.01
C GLN A 204 -3.94 -16.83 28.46
N GLN A 205 -3.31 -16.03 29.32
CA GLN A 205 -3.16 -16.38 30.74
C GLN A 205 -4.49 -16.63 31.46
N ILE A 206 -5.55 -15.89 31.14
CA ILE A 206 -6.87 -16.05 31.76
C ILE A 206 -7.59 -17.32 31.26
N PHE A 207 -7.41 -17.69 29.98
CA PHE A 207 -8.26 -18.68 29.32
C PHE A 207 -7.53 -19.93 28.77
N GLU A 208 -6.20 -19.93 28.70
CA GLU A 208 -5.32 -21.02 28.21
C GLU A 208 -4.89 -21.99 29.31
N GLY A 209 -5.15 -21.66 30.58
CA GLY A 209 -4.90 -22.52 31.76
C GLY A 209 -5.72 -23.83 31.81
N ALA A 210 -6.29 -24.27 30.69
CA ALA A 210 -6.98 -25.54 30.53
C ALA A 210 -6.12 -26.63 29.87
N GLY A 211 -4.99 -26.27 29.23
CA GLY A 211 -4.24 -27.17 28.36
C GLY A 211 -2.82 -27.59 28.83
N LEU A 212 -2.26 -26.97 29.87
CA LEU A 212 -0.88 -27.27 30.29
C LEU A 212 -0.85 -28.12 31.56
N TYR A 213 -0.50 -29.39 31.36
CA TYR A 213 -0.07 -30.38 32.36
C TYR A 213 -1.04 -30.67 33.51
N ASP A 214 -1.79 -31.77 33.35
CA ASP A 214 -2.26 -32.59 34.47
C ASP A 214 -1.07 -33.38 35.02
N ASP A 215 -0.12 -32.71 35.69
CA ASP A 215 0.97 -33.39 36.40
C ASP A 215 0.55 -33.89 37.79
N GLY A 216 -0.75 -33.85 38.12
CA GLY A 216 -1.30 -34.34 39.39
C GLY A 216 -0.78 -33.64 40.66
N PHE A 217 0.13 -32.67 40.54
CA PHE A 217 0.83 -32.04 41.68
C PHE A 217 0.23 -30.69 42.09
N ILE A 218 -0.45 -29.99 41.19
CA ILE A 218 -1.10 -28.69 41.45
C ILE A 218 -2.56 -28.76 41.01
N ASP A 219 -3.49 -28.52 41.95
CA ASP A 219 -4.92 -28.43 41.67
C ASP A 219 -5.22 -27.15 40.85
N ASN A 220 -5.15 -27.28 39.52
CA ASN A 220 -5.54 -26.25 38.56
C ASN A 220 -7.06 -26.31 38.25
N SER A 221 -7.89 -26.87 39.13
CA SER A 221 -9.33 -27.01 38.92
C SER A 221 -10.01 -25.69 38.55
N TRP A 222 -9.65 -24.56 39.18
CA TRP A 222 -10.25 -23.26 38.90
C TRP A 222 -10.06 -22.77 37.45
N THR A 223 -8.90 -22.99 36.83
CA THR A 223 -8.66 -22.58 35.43
C THR A 223 -9.39 -23.46 34.43
N LYS A 224 -9.54 -24.76 34.74
CA LYS A 224 -10.39 -25.70 34.00
C LYS A 224 -11.87 -25.32 34.06
N HIS A 225 -12.32 -24.69 35.15
CA HIS A 225 -13.68 -24.14 35.27
C HIS A 225 -13.92 -22.87 34.44
N LEU A 226 -12.88 -22.07 34.16
CA LEU A 226 -12.95 -20.83 33.37
C LEU A 226 -12.92 -21.08 31.85
N ALA A 227 -12.36 -22.21 31.41
CA ALA A 227 -12.30 -22.59 30.00
C ALA A 227 -13.50 -23.41 29.52
N LYS A 228 -14.55 -23.60 30.33
CA LYS A 228 -15.75 -24.31 29.91
C LYS A 228 -16.51 -23.56 28.81
N LEU A 229 -17.21 -24.33 27.96
CA LEU A 229 -18.05 -23.81 26.88
C LEU A 229 -19.10 -22.79 27.35
N ASP A 230 -19.63 -22.96 28.56
CA ASP A 230 -20.55 -22.03 29.24
C ASP A 230 -19.94 -20.63 29.50
N LYS A 231 -18.62 -20.46 29.41
CA LYS A 231 -17.93 -19.18 29.60
C LYS A 231 -17.50 -18.50 28.30
N THR A 232 -17.99 -18.97 27.16
CA THR A 232 -17.74 -18.35 25.84
C THR A 232 -18.12 -16.86 25.81
N GLU A 233 -19.24 -16.48 26.46
CA GLU A 233 -19.65 -15.07 26.58
C GLU A 233 -18.62 -14.20 27.34
N ARG A 234 -17.91 -14.77 28.32
CA ARG A 234 -16.88 -14.04 29.08
C ARG A 234 -15.67 -13.69 28.21
N ARG A 235 -15.34 -14.52 27.21
CA ARG A 235 -14.27 -14.26 26.24
C ARG A 235 -14.61 -13.03 25.39
N TYR A 236 -15.85 -12.94 24.91
CA TYR A 236 -16.33 -11.78 24.14
C TYR A 236 -16.43 -10.51 24.98
N ALA A 237 -16.92 -10.61 26.22
CA ALA A 237 -16.95 -9.49 27.15
C ALA A 237 -15.54 -8.96 27.47
N TRP A 238 -14.54 -9.85 27.54
CA TRP A 238 -13.15 -9.49 27.79
C TRP A 238 -12.60 -8.56 26.71
N ILE A 239 -12.71 -8.94 25.42
CA ILE A 239 -12.18 -8.11 24.33
C ILE A 239 -12.95 -6.79 24.22
N LYS A 240 -14.28 -6.81 24.38
CA LYS A 240 -15.10 -5.59 24.40
C LYS A 240 -14.67 -4.63 25.51
N ARG A 241 -14.37 -5.15 26.71
CA ARG A 241 -13.86 -4.33 27.83
C ARG A 241 -12.46 -3.81 27.55
N ARG A 242 -11.55 -4.66 27.07
CA ARG A 242 -10.17 -4.26 26.73
C ARG A 242 -10.14 -3.12 25.70
N MET A 243 -11.03 -3.15 24.71
CA MET A 243 -11.14 -2.07 23.73
C MET A 243 -11.60 -0.74 24.35
N ARG A 244 -12.48 -0.78 25.36
CA ARG A 244 -12.98 0.42 26.04
C ARG A 244 -11.97 1.00 27.03
N THR A 245 -11.31 0.14 27.81
CA THR A 245 -10.37 0.59 28.85
C THR A 245 -9.11 1.25 28.25
N ASN A 246 -8.70 0.84 27.06
CA ASN A 246 -7.48 1.32 26.41
C ASN A 246 -7.74 2.34 25.28
N GLU A 247 -8.85 3.10 25.33
CA GLU A 247 -9.26 4.02 24.25
C GLU A 247 -8.16 4.98 23.81
N GLU A 248 -7.43 5.57 24.76
CA GLU A 248 -6.34 6.51 24.49
C GLU A 248 -5.14 5.85 23.80
N ILE A 249 -4.89 4.57 24.07
CA ILE A 249 -3.80 3.81 23.41
C ILE A 249 -4.17 3.52 21.96
N TRP A 250 -5.45 3.27 21.67
CA TRP A 250 -5.90 3.04 20.29
C TRP A 250 -5.79 4.31 19.43
N LYS A 251 -5.89 5.50 20.04
CA LYS A 251 -5.75 6.80 19.35
C LYS A 251 -4.33 7.12 18.89
N ILE A 252 -3.32 6.48 19.47
CA ILE A 252 -1.90 6.65 19.08
C ILE A 252 -1.68 6.19 17.63
N PHE A 253 -2.37 5.11 17.24
CA PHE A 253 -2.17 4.47 15.95
C PHE A 253 -2.91 5.20 14.84
N PRO A 254 -2.28 5.39 13.66
CA PRO A 254 -2.98 5.91 12.50
C PRO A 254 -4.21 5.06 12.14
N PRO A 255 -5.36 5.67 11.80
CA PRO A 255 -6.57 4.93 11.43
C PRO A 255 -6.35 3.97 10.26
N SER A 256 -5.43 4.30 9.35
CA SER A 256 -5.06 3.47 8.19
C SER A 256 -4.49 2.10 8.58
N TRP A 257 -3.87 1.97 9.76
CA TRP A 257 -3.28 0.72 10.23
C TRP A 257 -4.34 -0.29 10.69
N ASN A 258 -5.56 0.18 10.99
CA ASN A 258 -6.68 -0.67 11.42
C ASN A 258 -6.30 -1.64 12.56
N VAL A 259 -5.48 -1.18 13.52
CA VAL A 259 -4.93 -2.03 14.60
C VAL A 259 -6.03 -2.71 15.42
N ALA A 260 -7.09 -1.98 15.76
CA ALA A 260 -8.23 -2.54 16.50
C ALA A 260 -8.93 -3.67 15.74
N TYR A 261 -9.06 -3.54 14.41
CA TYR A 261 -9.63 -4.58 13.56
C TYR A 261 -8.71 -5.82 13.53
N LEU A 262 -7.42 -5.63 13.31
CA LEU A 262 -6.43 -6.72 13.28
C LEU A 262 -6.37 -7.47 14.61
N LEU A 263 -6.45 -6.76 15.73
CA LEU A 263 -6.53 -7.36 17.05
C LEU A 263 -7.79 -8.22 17.22
N CYS A 264 -8.96 -7.72 16.79
CA CYS A 264 -10.20 -8.50 16.82
C CYS A 264 -10.10 -9.77 15.96
N ILE A 265 -9.46 -9.70 14.78
CA ILE A 265 -9.22 -10.88 13.95
C ILE A 265 -8.31 -11.89 14.66
N GLN A 266 -7.19 -11.45 15.25
CA GLN A 266 -6.29 -12.34 15.99
C GLN A 266 -6.98 -12.95 17.21
N PHE A 267 -7.77 -12.16 17.94
CA PHE A 267 -8.59 -12.63 19.05
C PHE A 267 -9.58 -13.71 18.59
N CYS A 268 -10.27 -13.53 17.45
CA CYS A 268 -11.21 -14.51 16.93
C CYS A 268 -10.51 -15.82 16.57
N LYS A 269 -9.35 -15.74 15.88
CA LYS A 269 -8.54 -16.93 15.54
C LYS A 269 -8.09 -17.68 16.79
N LEU A 270 -7.56 -16.98 17.78
CA LEU A 270 -7.12 -17.57 19.03
C LEU A 270 -8.29 -18.20 19.82
N THR A 271 -9.42 -17.51 19.88
CA THR A 271 -10.64 -18.00 20.53
C THR A 271 -11.16 -19.25 19.84
N ARG A 272 -11.17 -19.27 18.50
CA ARG A 272 -11.54 -20.45 17.72
C ARG A 272 -10.66 -21.64 18.06
N THR A 273 -9.34 -21.50 18.04
CA THR A 273 -8.41 -22.58 18.41
C THR A 273 -8.71 -23.14 19.79
N GLN A 274 -8.87 -22.25 20.79
CA GLN A 274 -9.20 -22.67 22.16
C GLN A 274 -10.57 -23.36 22.23
N LEU A 275 -11.58 -22.91 21.49
CA LEU A 275 -12.91 -23.54 21.46
C LEU A 275 -12.89 -24.90 20.76
N VAL A 276 -12.13 -25.07 19.68
CA VAL A 276 -11.91 -26.37 19.03
C VAL A 276 -11.28 -27.34 20.03
N GLU A 277 -10.20 -26.93 20.70
CA GLU A 277 -9.56 -27.77 21.72
C GLU A 277 -10.50 -28.14 22.87
N ILE A 278 -11.36 -27.21 23.30
CA ILE A 278 -12.36 -27.49 24.33
C ILE A 278 -13.35 -28.54 23.83
N LEU A 279 -13.91 -28.36 22.63
CA LEU A 279 -14.94 -29.22 22.05
C LEU A 279 -14.41 -30.63 21.73
N ASP A 280 -13.18 -30.74 21.24
CA ASP A 280 -12.53 -32.03 20.95
C ASP A 280 -12.19 -32.82 22.22
N ASN A 281 -11.84 -32.13 23.32
CA ASN A 281 -11.46 -32.75 24.59
C ASN A 281 -12.66 -33.08 25.51
N LEU A 282 -13.89 -32.85 25.07
CA LEU A 282 -15.08 -33.25 25.82
C LEU A 282 -15.23 -34.77 25.80
N LYS A 283 -14.94 -35.41 26.95
CA LYS A 283 -15.09 -36.87 27.14
C LYS A 283 -16.56 -37.34 27.04
N GLU A 284 -17.51 -36.46 27.33
CA GLU A 284 -18.95 -36.71 27.23
C GLU A 284 -19.56 -35.81 26.15
N LYS A 285 -20.60 -36.30 25.45
CA LYS A 285 -21.33 -35.50 24.45
C LYS A 285 -21.74 -34.16 25.09
N PRO A 286 -21.45 -33.00 24.46
CA PRO A 286 -21.81 -31.71 25.02
C PRO A 286 -23.31 -31.62 25.26
N ASP A 287 -23.71 -31.00 26.37
CA ASP A 287 -25.10 -30.61 26.57
C ASP A 287 -25.53 -29.71 25.42
N VAL A 288 -26.56 -30.15 24.71
CA VAL A 288 -27.04 -29.50 23.48
C VAL A 288 -27.51 -28.06 23.77
N GLY A 289 -28.12 -27.82 24.94
CA GLY A 289 -28.52 -26.48 25.36
C GLY A 289 -27.32 -25.53 25.49
N THR A 290 -26.27 -25.99 26.18
CA THR A 290 -25.02 -25.22 26.35
C THR A 290 -24.31 -24.98 25.01
N LEU A 291 -24.29 -25.98 24.12
CA LEU A 291 -23.69 -25.85 22.78
C LEU A 291 -24.41 -24.81 21.92
N LEU A 292 -25.75 -24.87 21.87
CA LEU A 292 -26.57 -23.93 21.10
C LEU A 292 -26.49 -22.50 21.68
N MET A 293 -26.49 -22.35 23.00
CA MET A 293 -26.31 -21.05 23.63
C MET A 293 -24.93 -20.46 23.31
N ALA A 294 -23.86 -21.25 23.39
CA ALA A 294 -22.51 -20.80 23.02
C ALA A 294 -22.42 -20.40 21.54
N LEU A 295 -23.01 -21.19 20.64
CA LEU A 295 -23.08 -20.87 19.21
C LEU A 295 -23.87 -19.58 18.95
N GLN A 296 -25.04 -19.42 19.59
CA GLN A 296 -25.84 -18.21 19.46
C GLN A 296 -25.04 -16.96 19.88
N ARG A 297 -24.37 -17.01 21.03
CA ARG A 297 -23.52 -15.90 21.50
C ARG A 297 -22.34 -15.62 20.58
N THR A 298 -21.78 -16.66 19.97
CA THR A 298 -20.70 -16.54 18.98
C THR A 298 -21.18 -15.79 17.74
N LEU A 299 -22.34 -16.16 17.21
CA LEU A 299 -22.93 -15.50 16.04
C LEU A 299 -23.30 -14.04 16.33
N GLU A 300 -23.91 -13.76 17.49
CA GLU A 300 -24.20 -12.38 17.93
C GLU A 300 -22.93 -11.54 18.01
N PHE A 301 -21.84 -12.11 18.53
CA PHE A 301 -20.55 -11.43 18.62
C PHE A 301 -19.89 -11.15 17.26
N GLU A 302 -19.89 -12.13 16.34
CA GLU A 302 -19.36 -11.96 14.98
C GLU A 302 -20.13 -10.88 14.21
N GLU A 303 -21.45 -10.85 14.35
CA GLU A 303 -22.33 -9.84 13.77
C GLU A 303 -22.00 -8.44 14.31
N GLU A 304 -21.87 -8.29 15.64
CA GLU A 304 -21.47 -7.01 16.25
C GLU A 304 -20.09 -6.51 15.76
N LEU A 305 -19.12 -7.40 15.59
CA LEU A 305 -17.80 -7.03 15.06
C LEU A 305 -17.89 -6.62 13.59
N ALA A 306 -18.64 -7.39 12.78
CA ALA A 306 -18.88 -7.06 11.39
C ALA A 306 -19.53 -5.67 11.25
N GLU A 307 -20.58 -5.38 12.02
CA GLU A 307 -21.22 -4.07 12.01
C GLU A 307 -20.27 -2.95 12.42
N LYS A 308 -19.49 -3.15 13.49
CA LYS A 308 -18.55 -2.15 14.00
C LYS A 308 -17.48 -1.75 12.97
N PHE A 309 -16.99 -2.70 12.17
CA PHE A 309 -15.90 -2.46 11.23
C PHE A 309 -16.33 -2.36 9.76
N SER A 310 -17.61 -2.60 9.44
CA SER A 310 -18.20 -2.44 8.09
C SER A 310 -18.27 -1.00 7.58
N GLY A 311 -17.84 -0.01 8.39
CA GLY A 311 -17.68 1.37 7.96
C GLY A 311 -19.01 2.09 7.69
N GLY A 312 -19.69 2.55 8.74
CA GLY A 312 -20.56 3.74 8.71
C GLY A 312 -21.60 3.90 7.60
N THR A 313 -21.98 2.83 6.89
CA THR A 313 -22.95 2.84 5.79
C THR A 313 -24.13 1.93 6.07
N ARG A 314 -24.57 1.91 7.32
CA ARG A 314 -25.99 1.71 7.62
C ARG A 314 -26.54 3.03 8.12
N ASN A 315 -27.20 3.70 7.17
CA ASN A 315 -28.04 4.86 7.38
C ASN A 315 -28.83 4.68 8.67
N ARG A 316 -28.80 5.71 9.50
CA ARG A 316 -29.47 5.81 10.81
C ARG A 316 -30.98 6.01 10.61
N ASP A 317 -31.61 5.14 9.82
CA ASP A 317 -33.04 5.15 9.47
C ASP A 317 -33.59 3.71 9.52
N SER A 318 -33.56 3.10 10.70
CA SER A 318 -34.46 1.98 11.06
C SER A 318 -34.68 1.89 12.57
N ARG A 319 -34.24 2.90 13.33
CA ARG A 319 -34.54 3.01 14.76
C ARG A 319 -35.82 3.83 14.90
N ASN A 320 -36.97 3.23 14.59
CA ASN A 320 -38.27 3.80 14.97
C ASN A 320 -39.50 2.86 14.87
N ASP A 321 -39.36 1.53 14.92
CA ASP A 321 -40.56 0.65 15.00
C ASP A 321 -40.35 -0.56 15.92
N LEU A 322 -39.81 -0.36 17.12
CA LEU A 322 -39.78 -1.38 18.17
C LEU A 322 -39.86 -0.70 19.55
N GLU A 323 -40.97 0.00 19.81
CA GLU A 323 -41.49 0.19 21.17
C GLU A 323 -42.82 -0.56 21.29
N ASP A 324 -43.08 -1.01 22.52
CA ASP A 324 -44.22 -1.79 23.00
C ASP A 324 -44.20 -3.32 22.79
N ILE A 325 -43.35 -4.02 23.55
CA ILE A 325 -43.86 -5.12 24.39
C ILE A 325 -43.33 -4.96 25.82
N ASP A 326 -44.31 -4.88 26.71
CA ASP A 326 -44.32 -4.71 28.15
C ASP A 326 -43.34 -5.59 28.95
N LYS A 327 -42.90 -5.08 30.10
CA LYS A 327 -42.04 -5.76 31.07
C LYS A 327 -42.85 -6.79 31.85
N GLY A 328 -42.48 -8.06 31.76
CA GLY A 328 -42.96 -9.11 32.66
C GLY A 328 -42.06 -10.33 32.69
N GLU A 329 -41.43 -10.55 33.86
CA GLU A 329 -40.98 -11.85 34.40
C GLU A 329 -39.86 -12.65 33.68
N ASN A 330 -38.64 -12.42 34.17
CA ASN A 330 -37.69 -13.43 34.66
C ASN A 330 -37.95 -14.91 34.26
N ASN A 331 -37.60 -15.30 33.04
CA ASN A 331 -37.16 -16.64 32.66
C ASN A 331 -36.26 -16.54 31.42
N GLY A 332 -35.13 -17.25 31.42
CA GLY A 332 -34.22 -17.27 30.28
C GLY A 332 -34.90 -17.75 28.99
N PRO A 333 -34.38 -17.39 27.79
CA PRO A 333 -35.01 -17.78 26.53
C PRO A 333 -35.09 -19.30 26.44
N THR A 334 -36.28 -19.81 26.07
CA THR A 334 -36.53 -21.25 25.99
C THR A 334 -35.84 -21.81 24.75
N VAL A 335 -35.39 -23.06 24.77
CA VAL A 335 -34.73 -23.77 23.64
C VAL A 335 -35.51 -23.61 22.31
N SER A 336 -36.83 -23.46 22.37
CA SER A 336 -37.69 -23.18 21.21
C SER A 336 -37.49 -21.79 20.58
N ASP A 337 -37.14 -20.77 21.38
CA ASP A 337 -36.85 -19.41 20.90
C ASP A 337 -35.48 -19.35 20.22
N ILE A 338 -34.54 -20.16 20.72
CA ILE A 338 -33.19 -20.34 20.16
C ILE A 338 -33.29 -21.05 18.80
N ARG A 339 -34.11 -22.10 18.70
CA ARG A 339 -34.40 -22.86 17.47
C ARG A 339 -34.93 -21.97 16.34
N LYS A 340 -35.95 -21.16 16.61
CA LYS A 340 -36.60 -20.29 15.60
C LYS A 340 -35.67 -19.20 15.05
N LYS A 341 -34.74 -18.70 15.90
CA LYS A 341 -33.70 -17.76 15.47
C LYS A 341 -32.63 -18.41 14.59
N TYR A 342 -32.27 -19.66 14.87
CA TYR A 342 -31.28 -20.41 14.09
C TYR A 342 -31.79 -20.75 12.69
N GLU A 343 -33.05 -21.19 12.56
CA GLU A 343 -33.71 -21.46 11.28
C GLU A 343 -33.76 -20.20 10.38
N ASN A 344 -34.06 -19.04 10.96
CA ASN A 344 -34.10 -17.77 10.22
C ASN A 344 -32.71 -17.29 9.76
N LYS A 345 -31.63 -17.58 10.51
CA LYS A 345 -30.26 -17.14 10.16
C LYS A 345 -29.60 -18.06 9.12
N LEU A 346 -29.90 -19.36 9.10
CA LEU A 346 -29.43 -20.29 8.06
C LEU A 346 -29.99 -19.94 6.67
N ALA A 347 -31.24 -19.49 6.60
CA ALA A 347 -31.88 -19.08 5.35
C ALA A 347 -31.23 -17.84 4.71
N ALA A 348 -30.65 -16.94 5.53
CA ALA A 348 -29.97 -15.74 5.04
C ALA A 348 -28.52 -15.99 4.57
N HIS A 349 -27.86 -17.04 5.07
CA HIS A 349 -26.44 -17.31 4.82
C HIS A 349 -26.15 -18.18 3.59
N HIS A 350 -27.14 -18.90 3.05
CA HIS A 350 -26.98 -19.72 1.83
C HIS A 350 -26.80 -18.89 0.53
N GLY A 351 -26.87 -17.57 0.59
CA GLY A 351 -26.76 -16.68 -0.58
C GLY A 351 -25.35 -16.18 -0.91
N ASN A 352 -24.31 -16.50 -0.12
CA ASN A 352 -22.99 -15.90 -0.31
C ASN A 352 -21.83 -16.87 -0.04
N SER A 353 -21.74 -17.92 -0.87
CA SER A 353 -20.55 -18.76 -0.96
C SER A 353 -19.57 -18.13 -1.97
N ILE A 354 -18.40 -17.67 -1.51
CA ILE A 354 -17.28 -17.37 -2.41
C ILE A 354 -16.07 -18.19 -1.96
N GLU A 355 -15.54 -18.90 -2.96
CA GLU A 355 -14.45 -19.88 -2.93
C GLU A 355 -13.14 -19.31 -2.36
N GLU A 356 -12.47 -20.13 -1.55
CA GLU A 356 -11.09 -19.94 -1.14
C GLU A 356 -10.16 -20.03 -2.37
N LYS A 357 -9.45 -18.93 -2.66
CA LYS A 357 -8.19 -18.99 -3.39
C LYS A 357 -7.08 -18.33 -2.60
N ASP A 358 -6.15 -19.19 -2.23
CA ASP A 358 -4.85 -18.91 -1.65
C ASP A 358 -4.06 -17.92 -2.53
N GLY A 359 -3.52 -16.88 -1.91
CA GLY A 359 -2.80 -15.81 -2.61
C GLY A 359 -2.59 -14.60 -1.72
N HIS A 360 -1.33 -14.39 -1.33
CA HIS A 360 -0.79 -13.19 -0.68
C HIS A 360 -1.52 -11.92 -1.16
N LYS A 361 -2.40 -11.36 -0.33
CA LYS A 361 -3.04 -10.06 -0.56
C LYS A 361 -2.70 -9.13 0.58
N ASP A 362 -2.17 -7.98 0.19
CA ASP A 362 -1.59 -6.95 1.03
C ASP A 362 -2.49 -6.55 2.21
N PHE A 363 -1.85 -6.37 3.37
CA PHE A 363 -2.45 -5.90 4.63
C PHE A 363 -2.84 -4.41 4.57
N SER A 364 -3.71 -4.03 3.65
CA SER A 364 -4.12 -2.64 3.46
C SER A 364 -5.62 -2.48 3.22
N GLY A 365 -6.35 -2.21 4.31
CA GLY A 365 -7.62 -1.50 4.28
C GLY A 365 -8.89 -2.32 4.57
N PRO A 366 -9.99 -1.67 5.03
CA PRO A 366 -11.26 -2.32 5.39
C PRO A 366 -12.04 -2.84 4.17
N GLY A 367 -11.57 -2.59 2.95
CA GLY A 367 -12.21 -2.99 1.69
C GLY A 367 -11.80 -4.38 1.18
N ALA A 368 -10.76 -4.99 1.74
CA ALA A 368 -10.44 -6.40 1.50
C ALA A 368 -11.15 -7.24 2.56
N GLY A 369 -12.46 -7.44 2.36
CA GLY A 369 -13.39 -8.02 3.33
C GLY A 369 -12.96 -9.39 3.85
N PHE A 370 -12.29 -9.41 5.01
CA PHE A 370 -12.44 -10.54 5.92
C PHE A 370 -13.73 -10.31 6.68
N ASN A 371 -14.70 -11.17 6.41
CA ASN A 371 -15.95 -11.13 7.14
C ASN A 371 -15.70 -11.76 8.52
N PHE A 372 -16.11 -11.10 9.60
CA PHE A 372 -16.03 -11.70 10.95
C PHE A 372 -16.93 -12.94 11.09
N HIS A 373 -17.95 -13.02 10.23
CA HIS A 373 -18.84 -14.17 10.12
C HIS A 373 -18.06 -15.44 9.78
N GLY A 374 -18.25 -16.49 10.58
CA GLY A 374 -17.68 -17.82 10.32
C GLY A 374 -16.29 -18.05 10.89
N ILE A 375 -15.61 -17.02 11.42
CA ILE A 375 -14.24 -17.20 11.95
C ILE A 375 -14.25 -18.11 13.16
N ILE A 376 -15.17 -17.89 14.10
CA ILE A 376 -15.32 -18.69 15.32
C ILE A 376 -16.46 -19.69 15.14
N SER A 377 -17.61 -19.26 14.63
CA SER A 377 -18.82 -20.09 14.55
C SER A 377 -18.63 -21.40 13.76
N SER A 378 -17.73 -21.43 12.77
CA SER A 378 -17.37 -22.66 12.04
C SER A 378 -16.82 -23.79 12.92
N CYS A 379 -16.25 -23.49 14.10
CA CYS A 379 -15.73 -24.54 14.98
C CYS A 379 -16.83 -25.39 15.62
N PHE A 380 -18.08 -24.92 15.63
CA PHE A 380 -19.20 -25.65 16.23
C PHE A 380 -19.80 -26.69 15.28
N GLU A 381 -19.62 -26.52 13.96
CA GLU A 381 -20.26 -27.36 12.93
C GLU A 381 -20.01 -28.87 13.11
N PRO A 382 -18.78 -29.35 13.36
CA PRO A 382 -18.51 -30.78 13.52
C PRO A 382 -19.24 -31.41 14.72
N HIS A 383 -19.55 -30.59 15.74
CA HIS A 383 -20.14 -31.05 17.01
C HIS A 383 -21.67 -30.88 17.05
N LEU A 384 -22.28 -30.28 16.03
CA LEU A 384 -23.74 -30.15 15.91
C LEU A 384 -24.45 -31.47 15.54
N THR A 385 -23.70 -32.53 15.22
CA THR A 385 -24.25 -33.88 14.99
C THR A 385 -25.09 -34.38 16.17
N VAL A 386 -24.67 -34.07 17.41
CA VAL A 386 -25.43 -34.41 18.63
C VAL A 386 -26.78 -33.67 18.70
N TYR A 387 -26.85 -32.44 18.19
CA TYR A 387 -28.11 -31.71 18.08
C TYR A 387 -29.02 -32.34 17.02
N VAL A 388 -28.48 -32.73 15.87
CA VAL A 388 -29.24 -33.40 14.80
C VAL A 388 -29.84 -34.72 15.30
N GLU A 389 -29.06 -35.54 16.01
CA GLU A 389 -29.53 -36.79 16.63
C GLU A 389 -30.66 -36.55 17.65
N LEU A 390 -30.53 -35.52 18.50
CA LEU A 390 -31.54 -35.17 19.49
C LEU A 390 -32.83 -34.69 18.82
N GLU A 391 -32.71 -33.88 17.76
CA GLU A 391 -33.82 -33.34 17.01
C GLU A 391 -34.58 -34.44 16.25
N GLU A 392 -33.85 -35.39 15.65
CA GLU A 392 -34.42 -36.58 15.02
C GLU A 392 -35.20 -37.43 16.03
N LYS A 393 -34.63 -37.66 17.22
CA LYS A 393 -35.31 -38.40 18.29
C LYS A 393 -36.57 -37.69 18.79
N ASN A 394 -36.50 -36.38 19.03
CA ASN A 394 -37.65 -35.59 19.45
C ASN A 394 -38.75 -35.57 18.38
N LEU A 395 -38.37 -35.49 17.10
CA LEU A 395 -39.31 -35.56 15.98
C LEU A 395 -39.97 -36.94 15.89
N MET A 396 -39.22 -38.03 16.08
CA MET A 396 -39.77 -39.38 16.16
C MET A 396 -40.74 -39.54 17.33
N GLU A 397 -40.39 -39.08 18.54
CA GLU A 397 -41.27 -39.14 19.71
C GLU A 397 -42.56 -38.33 19.50
N ASN A 398 -42.46 -37.15 18.89
CA ASN A 398 -43.62 -36.33 18.57
C ASN A 398 -44.49 -36.99 17.49
N LEU A 399 -43.89 -37.60 16.48
CA LEU A 399 -44.60 -38.34 15.44
C LEU A 399 -45.31 -39.58 16.01
N GLU A 400 -44.66 -40.29 16.93
CA GLU A 400 -45.26 -41.43 17.64
C GLU A 400 -46.44 -41.00 18.51
N LYS A 401 -46.32 -39.90 19.27
CA LYS A 401 -47.45 -39.30 20.00
C LYS A 401 -48.58 -38.90 19.06
N LEU A 402 -48.27 -38.33 17.90
CA LEU A 402 -49.27 -37.92 16.91
C LEU A 402 -49.99 -39.13 16.29
N VAL A 403 -49.26 -40.20 15.98
CA VAL A 403 -49.80 -41.48 15.51
C VAL A 403 -50.68 -42.13 16.58
N GLN A 404 -50.24 -42.12 17.84
CA GLN A 404 -51.04 -42.59 18.96
C GLN A 404 -52.34 -41.78 19.04
N VAL A 405 -52.29 -40.45 19.10
CA VAL A 405 -53.47 -39.58 19.14
C VAL A 405 -54.42 -39.85 17.95
N TYR A 406 -53.89 -40.01 16.73
CA TYR A 406 -54.70 -40.38 15.57
C TYR A 406 -55.35 -41.76 15.71
N SER A 407 -54.62 -42.74 16.25
CA SER A 407 -55.16 -44.08 16.50
C SER A 407 -56.28 -44.05 17.57
N TRP A 408 -56.14 -43.23 18.61
CA TRP A 408 -57.15 -42.98 19.63
C TRP A 408 -58.39 -42.29 19.04
N ILE A 409 -58.21 -41.27 18.20
CA ILE A 409 -59.32 -40.58 17.50
C ILE A 409 -60.04 -41.54 16.54
N LYS A 410 -59.29 -42.41 15.85
CA LYS A 410 -59.86 -43.42 14.95
C LYS A 410 -60.65 -44.49 15.72
N ALA A 411 -60.20 -44.85 16.93
CA ALA A 411 -60.91 -45.77 17.81
C ALA A 411 -62.20 -45.16 18.40
N LEU A 412 -62.22 -43.84 18.66
CA LEU A 412 -63.41 -43.12 19.16
C LEU A 412 -64.49 -42.86 18.10
N LYS A 413 -64.14 -42.91 16.81
CA LYS A 413 -65.08 -42.73 15.68
C LYS A 413 -65.74 -44.04 15.21
N LYS A 414 -65.38 -45.17 15.82
CA LYS A 414 -65.88 -46.51 15.49
C LYS A 414 -66.70 -47.03 16.66
#